data_AF-A0A352XHQ8-F1
#
_entry.id   AF-A0A352XHQ8-F1
#
_cell.length_a   1.000
_cell.length_b   1.000
_cell.length_c   1.000
_cell.angle_alpha   90.00
_cell.angle_beta   90.00
_cell.angle_gamma   90.00
#
_symmetry.space_group_name_H-M   'P 1'
#
loop_
_entity.id
_entity.type
_entity.pdbx_description
1 polymer ?
#
loop_
_entity_poly.entity_id
_entity_poly.type
_entity_poly.pdbx_seq_one_letter_code
_entity_poly.pdbx_strand_id
1 'polypeptide(L)'
;MISIYQKLTVAGAVLSFAAIGTNAVQASQLVYSNDFEGTVGSEWSKTSTEMTPKGGRNFLGRFASEAVSLKLDNLTPHTDVSVSFDLFIIQSWDGNNTIYGSDIWELSVANGTTLLSTTFTNNPAFTQSYPNAFSSGDNPARSGADENNTLGYINYYGDSVYNLSFIFPHVDDSLELIFSGSKLNFAGLTQDSERWGLDNVKLSVTPAISIGSTKIVPIPEPDTILGLATCGVVGLLIRKKAGIS
;
A
#
# COMPACT_ATOMS: atom_id res chain seq x y z
N MET A 1 82.44 -2.57 10.96
CA MET A 1 81.24 -1.78 11.33
C MET A 1 80.05 -2.34 10.58
N ILE A 2 79.08 -2.88 11.31
CA ILE A 2 77.87 -3.53 10.78
C ILE A 2 76.87 -2.42 10.42
N SER A 3 76.49 -2.29 9.14
CA SER A 3 75.42 -1.38 8.71
C SER A 3 74.19 -2.21 8.36
N ILE A 4 73.17 -2.10 9.20
CA ILE A 4 71.87 -2.77 9.08
C ILE A 4 71.04 -2.00 8.06
N TYR A 5 70.59 -2.65 6.98
CA TYR A 5 69.54 -2.14 6.11
C TYR A 5 68.19 -2.66 6.62
N GLN A 6 67.35 -1.79 7.18
CA GLN A 6 65.94 -2.12 7.43
C GLN A 6 65.16 -2.01 6.11
N LYS A 7 64.60 -3.15 5.66
CA LYS A 7 63.58 -3.18 4.60
C LYS A 7 62.33 -2.47 5.11
N LEU A 8 61.95 -1.38 4.45
CA LEU A 8 60.68 -0.69 4.69
C LEU A 8 59.59 -1.41 3.86
N THR A 9 58.77 -2.22 4.51
CA THR A 9 57.57 -2.79 3.89
C THR A 9 56.50 -1.70 3.86
N VAL A 10 56.16 -1.19 2.66
CA VAL A 10 55.01 -0.30 2.49
C VAL A 10 53.76 -1.20 2.42
N ALA A 11 53.00 -1.25 3.50
CA ALA A 11 51.68 -1.87 3.49
C ALA A 11 50.74 -0.97 2.68
N GLY A 12 50.29 -1.45 1.52
CA GLY A 12 49.24 -0.81 0.74
C GLY A 12 47.94 -0.85 1.54
N ALA A 13 47.46 0.32 1.97
CA ALA A 13 46.16 0.44 2.60
C ALA A 13 45.08 0.19 1.54
N VAL A 14 44.40 -0.96 1.61
CA VAL A 14 43.16 -1.19 0.87
C VAL A 14 42.09 -0.35 1.56
N LEU A 15 41.73 0.77 0.94
CA LEU A 15 40.55 1.55 1.32
C LEU A 15 39.32 0.75 0.91
N SER A 16 38.83 -0.10 1.81
CA SER A 16 37.48 -0.66 1.71
C SER A 16 36.48 0.47 1.96
N PHE A 17 35.91 1.02 0.89
CA PHE A 17 34.68 1.78 0.97
C PHE A 17 33.57 0.80 1.40
N ALA A 18 33.27 0.75 2.69
CA ALA A 18 31.98 0.26 3.14
C ALA A 18 30.93 1.23 2.57
N ALA A 19 30.23 0.82 1.51
CA ALA A 19 29.05 1.53 1.08
C ALA A 19 28.06 1.49 2.26
N ILE A 20 27.95 2.60 2.98
CA ILE A 20 26.88 2.80 3.95
C ILE A 20 25.61 2.83 3.10
N GLY A 21 24.94 1.68 3.01
CA GLY A 21 23.63 1.59 2.41
C GLY A 21 22.69 2.48 3.20
N THR A 22 22.50 3.71 2.76
CA THR A 22 21.35 4.49 3.18
C THR A 22 20.14 3.71 2.68
N ASN A 23 19.34 3.15 3.58
CA ASN A 23 18.02 2.64 3.23
C ASN A 23 17.22 3.83 2.70
N ALA A 24 17.30 4.06 1.39
CA ALA A 24 16.41 4.99 0.74
C ALA A 24 15.02 4.40 0.92
N VAL A 25 14.17 5.07 1.71
CA VAL A 25 12.75 4.73 1.77
C VAL A 25 12.23 4.95 0.36
N GLN A 26 11.98 3.85 -0.35
CA GLN A 26 11.47 3.92 -1.71
C GLN A 26 10.05 4.47 -1.63
N ALA A 27 9.81 5.61 -2.28
CA ALA A 27 8.48 6.21 -2.28
C ALA A 27 7.49 5.25 -2.95
N SER A 28 6.31 5.11 -2.36
CA SER A 28 5.23 4.32 -2.95
C SER A 28 4.86 4.89 -4.33
N GLN A 29 4.72 4.03 -5.32
CA GLN A 29 4.30 4.40 -6.68
C GLN A 29 2.80 4.17 -6.83
N LEU A 30 2.03 5.21 -7.17
CA LEU A 30 0.61 5.07 -7.53
C LEU A 30 0.49 4.26 -8.82
N VAL A 31 -0.25 3.16 -8.77
CA VAL A 31 -0.49 2.27 -9.92
C VAL A 31 -1.93 2.31 -10.40
N TYR A 32 -2.86 2.72 -9.55
CA TYR A 32 -4.27 2.83 -9.89
C TYR A 32 -4.98 3.89 -9.05
N SER A 33 -5.92 4.61 -9.65
CA SER A 33 -6.86 5.46 -8.94
C SER A 33 -8.15 5.63 -9.71
N ASN A 34 -9.29 5.57 -9.02
CA ASN A 34 -10.60 5.91 -9.56
C ASN A 34 -11.47 6.55 -8.47
N ASP A 35 -11.99 7.73 -8.74
CA ASP A 35 -12.95 8.47 -7.89
C ASP A 35 -14.41 8.28 -8.36
N PHE A 36 -14.62 7.49 -9.42
CA PHE A 36 -15.91 7.16 -10.02
C PHE A 36 -16.75 8.36 -10.49
N GLU A 37 -16.16 9.54 -10.61
CA GLU A 37 -16.79 10.72 -11.23
C GLU A 37 -16.78 10.65 -12.77
N GLY A 38 -16.08 9.65 -13.32
CA GLY A 38 -15.96 9.40 -14.75
C GLY A 38 -16.34 7.97 -15.15
N THR A 39 -15.58 7.41 -16.09
CA THR A 39 -15.80 6.04 -16.58
C THR A 39 -15.18 5.02 -15.64
N VAL A 40 -15.94 3.98 -15.29
CA VAL A 40 -15.41 2.79 -14.63
C VAL A 40 -14.80 1.86 -15.68
N GLY A 41 -13.52 1.56 -15.54
CA GLY A 41 -12.78 0.74 -16.50
C GLY A 41 -13.09 -0.76 -16.42
N SER A 42 -12.58 -1.52 -17.38
CA SER A 42 -12.80 -2.96 -17.51
C SER A 42 -12.05 -3.81 -16.47
N GLU A 43 -11.16 -3.19 -15.70
CA GLU A 43 -10.50 -3.80 -14.54
C GLU A 43 -11.49 -4.15 -13.42
N TRP A 44 -12.68 -3.53 -13.41
CA TRP A 44 -13.74 -3.84 -12.45
C TRP A 44 -14.71 -4.89 -12.99
N SER A 45 -15.08 -5.86 -12.15
CA SER A 45 -16.09 -6.86 -12.51
C SER A 45 -17.52 -6.30 -12.55
N LYS A 46 -17.75 -5.15 -11.91
CA LYS A 46 -19.01 -4.38 -11.96
C LYS A 46 -18.68 -2.90 -12.22
N THR A 47 -19.52 -2.25 -13.01
CA THR A 47 -19.32 -0.85 -13.41
C THR A 47 -20.52 0.04 -13.08
N SER A 48 -21.49 -0.47 -12.32
CA SER A 48 -22.64 0.31 -11.86
C SER A 48 -22.17 1.41 -10.91
N THR A 49 -22.59 2.64 -11.17
CA THR A 49 -22.41 3.76 -10.26
C THR A 49 -23.74 4.38 -9.88
N GLU A 50 -23.77 5.05 -8.74
CA GLU A 50 -24.89 5.84 -8.27
C GLU A 50 -24.38 7.17 -7.72
N MET A 51 -25.21 8.20 -7.78
CA MET A 51 -24.93 9.51 -7.21
C MET A 51 -25.58 9.62 -5.84
N THR A 52 -24.82 10.03 -4.82
CA THR A 52 -25.35 10.24 -3.47
C THR A 52 -26.44 11.32 -3.46
N PRO A 53 -27.56 11.13 -2.72
CA PRO A 53 -28.65 12.11 -2.64
C PRO A 53 -28.23 13.51 -2.17
N LYS A 54 -27.18 13.62 -1.36
CA LYS A 54 -26.60 14.87 -0.87
C LYS A 54 -25.13 14.95 -1.25
N GLY A 55 -24.70 16.10 -1.75
CA GLY A 55 -23.31 16.35 -2.14
C GLY A 55 -22.98 15.95 -3.58
N GLY A 56 -23.77 15.06 -4.19
CA GLY A 56 -23.61 14.70 -5.61
C GLY A 56 -22.35 13.92 -5.93
N ARG A 57 -21.82 13.15 -4.96
CA ARG A 57 -20.67 12.25 -5.14
C ARG A 57 -21.11 11.03 -5.94
N ASN A 58 -20.41 10.71 -7.03
CA ASN A 58 -20.59 9.43 -7.69
C ASN A 58 -19.73 8.38 -6.99
N PHE A 59 -20.23 7.14 -6.94
CA PHE A 59 -19.51 6.03 -6.32
C PHE A 59 -19.85 4.72 -7.03
N LEU A 60 -18.97 3.73 -6.89
CA LEU A 60 -19.19 2.39 -7.41
C LEU A 60 -20.20 1.64 -6.51
N GLY A 61 -21.39 1.36 -7.04
CA GLY A 61 -22.52 0.81 -6.28
C GLY A 61 -23.88 1.13 -6.91
N ARG A 62 -24.99 0.98 -6.18
CA ARG A 62 -25.14 0.42 -4.81
C ARG A 62 -25.22 -1.10 -4.81
N PHE A 63 -24.30 -1.74 -4.11
CA PHE A 63 -24.22 -3.20 -4.03
C PHE A 63 -24.93 -3.75 -2.80
N ALA A 64 -25.40 -5.00 -2.93
CA ALA A 64 -26.02 -5.78 -1.86
C ALA A 64 -25.10 -6.96 -1.47
N SER A 65 -25.66 -8.16 -1.34
CA SER A 65 -24.93 -9.41 -1.05
C SER A 65 -24.17 -9.95 -2.27
N GLU A 66 -23.36 -9.11 -2.92
CA GLU A 66 -22.54 -9.47 -4.07
C GLU A 66 -21.06 -9.17 -3.83
N ALA A 67 -20.21 -9.80 -4.65
CA ALA A 67 -18.79 -9.53 -4.71
C ALA A 67 -18.48 -8.68 -5.96
N VAL A 68 -17.59 -7.71 -5.77
CA VAL A 68 -17.05 -6.82 -6.81
C VAL A 68 -15.53 -6.95 -6.74
N SER A 69 -14.89 -7.13 -7.88
CA SER A 69 -13.44 -7.29 -7.93
C SER A 69 -12.79 -6.23 -8.81
N LEU A 70 -11.57 -5.85 -8.42
CA LEU A 70 -10.66 -4.98 -9.17
C LEU A 70 -9.43 -5.83 -9.51
N LYS A 71 -9.19 -6.04 -10.81
CA LYS A 71 -8.04 -6.79 -11.31
C LYS A 71 -7.07 -5.88 -12.06
N LEU A 72 -5.83 -5.82 -11.57
CA LEU A 72 -4.72 -5.11 -12.21
C LEU A 72 -3.68 -6.11 -12.68
N ASP A 73 -3.28 -5.99 -13.94
CA ASP A 73 -2.22 -6.80 -14.55
C ASP A 73 -1.02 -5.93 -14.93
N ASN A 74 0.14 -6.55 -15.15
CA ASN A 74 1.39 -5.90 -15.53
C ASN A 74 1.91 -4.91 -14.46
N LEU A 75 1.72 -5.22 -13.18
CA LEU A 75 2.32 -4.47 -12.08
C LEU A 75 3.85 -4.56 -12.15
N THR A 76 4.52 -3.42 -12.02
CA THR A 76 6.00 -3.38 -11.94
C THR A 76 6.50 -4.14 -10.71
N PRO A 77 7.73 -4.70 -10.73
CA PRO A 77 8.28 -5.39 -9.57
C PRO A 77 8.16 -4.59 -8.28
N HIS A 78 7.57 -5.20 -7.25
CA HIS A 78 7.27 -4.58 -5.95
C HIS A 78 7.36 -5.60 -4.81
N THR A 79 7.32 -5.12 -3.57
CA THR A 79 7.32 -5.96 -2.37
C THR A 79 6.00 -5.90 -1.60
N ASP A 80 5.28 -4.77 -1.72
CA ASP A 80 4.07 -4.49 -0.97
C ASP A 80 3.10 -3.71 -1.85
N VAL A 81 1.80 -3.90 -1.58
CA VAL A 81 0.71 -3.11 -2.12
C VAL A 81 0.05 -2.36 -0.96
N SER A 82 -0.25 -1.08 -1.20
CA SER A 82 -1.13 -0.27 -0.38
C SER A 82 -2.43 0.00 -1.14
N VAL A 83 -3.56 -0.28 -0.51
CA VAL A 83 -4.89 0.07 -1.02
C VAL A 83 -5.58 1.01 -0.05
N SER A 84 -6.27 2.03 -0.56
CA SER A 84 -7.13 2.92 0.22
C SER A 84 -8.40 3.26 -0.54
N PHE A 85 -9.51 3.45 0.17
CA PHE A 85 -10.81 3.79 -0.42
C PHE A 85 -11.77 4.28 0.67
N ASP A 86 -12.83 4.94 0.24
CA ASP A 86 -13.96 5.27 1.08
C ASP A 86 -15.01 4.17 0.93
N LEU A 87 -15.40 3.54 2.04
CA LEU A 87 -16.48 2.57 2.09
C LEU A 87 -17.76 3.25 2.55
N PHE A 88 -18.79 3.21 1.72
CA PHE A 88 -20.12 3.71 2.07
C PHE A 88 -20.94 2.57 2.66
N ILE A 89 -21.44 2.76 3.89
CA ILE A 89 -22.41 1.85 4.53
C ILE A 89 -23.75 2.56 4.57
N ILE A 90 -24.71 2.05 3.80
CA ILE A 90 -25.96 2.74 3.50
C ILE A 90 -27.13 1.97 4.10
N GLN A 91 -27.96 2.69 4.84
CA GLN A 91 -29.20 2.26 5.47
C GLN A 91 -28.98 1.16 6.52
N SER A 92 -29.91 0.21 6.65
CA SER A 92 -30.05 -0.60 7.86
C SER A 92 -29.17 -1.82 7.95
N TRP A 93 -27.85 -1.66 7.81
CA TRP A 93 -26.94 -2.73 8.23
C TRP A 93 -27.18 -3.10 9.69
N ASP A 94 -27.34 -4.39 9.97
CA ASP A 94 -27.75 -4.98 11.25
C ASP A 94 -26.56 -5.45 12.11
N GLY A 95 -25.34 -5.29 11.61
CA GLY A 95 -24.12 -5.45 12.39
C GLY A 95 -23.93 -6.87 12.95
N ASN A 96 -23.70 -6.97 14.25
CA ASN A 96 -23.49 -8.23 14.98
C ASN A 96 -24.80 -9.00 15.25
N ASN A 97 -25.97 -8.46 14.90
CA ASN A 97 -27.24 -9.10 15.18
C ASN A 97 -27.28 -10.51 14.54
N THR A 98 -27.67 -11.53 15.29
CA THR A 98 -27.69 -12.93 14.83
C THR A 98 -29.05 -13.40 14.30
N ILE A 99 -30.09 -12.59 14.49
CA ILE A 99 -31.46 -12.86 14.01
C ILE A 99 -31.67 -12.23 12.64
N TYR A 100 -31.28 -10.96 12.50
CA TYR A 100 -31.45 -10.19 11.27
C TYR A 100 -30.16 -10.11 10.45
N GLY A 101 -28.99 -10.05 11.09
CA GLY A 101 -27.70 -10.16 10.41
C GLY A 101 -27.04 -11.54 10.59
N SER A 102 -25.72 -11.65 10.73
CA SER A 102 -24.74 -10.56 10.78
C SER A 102 -24.40 -10.03 9.39
N ASP A 103 -24.36 -8.71 9.25
CA ASP A 103 -24.10 -8.05 7.98
C ASP A 103 -22.61 -7.83 7.80
N ILE A 104 -22.00 -8.74 7.05
CA ILE A 104 -20.54 -8.82 6.95
C ILE A 104 -20.09 -8.12 5.67
N TRP A 105 -19.10 -7.25 5.82
CA TRP A 105 -18.32 -6.71 4.72
C TRP A 105 -16.90 -7.27 4.76
N GLU A 106 -16.38 -7.63 3.59
CA GLU A 106 -15.05 -8.23 3.45
C GLU A 106 -14.25 -7.62 2.30
N LEU A 107 -12.95 -7.46 2.54
CA LEU A 107 -11.91 -7.23 1.53
C LEU A 107 -10.88 -8.35 1.60
N SER A 108 -10.59 -8.99 0.47
CA SER A 108 -9.57 -10.02 0.33
C SER A 108 -8.75 -9.88 -0.96
N VAL A 109 -7.57 -10.50 -0.96
CA VAL A 109 -6.76 -10.72 -2.15
C VAL A 109 -7.15 -12.07 -2.74
N ALA A 110 -7.45 -12.15 -4.04
CA ALA A 110 -7.81 -13.42 -4.68
C ALA A 110 -6.69 -14.46 -4.51
N ASN A 111 -7.06 -15.66 -4.06
CA ASN A 111 -6.11 -16.74 -3.70
C ASN A 111 -5.09 -16.36 -2.60
N GLY A 112 -5.37 -15.30 -1.84
CA GLY A 112 -4.48 -14.76 -0.82
C GLY A 112 -5.17 -14.58 0.53
N THR A 113 -4.76 -13.53 1.25
CA THR A 113 -5.29 -13.23 2.59
C THR A 113 -6.55 -12.38 2.53
N THR A 114 -7.43 -12.58 3.50
CA THR A 114 -8.46 -11.58 3.85
C THR A 114 -7.78 -10.43 4.59
N LEU A 115 -8.00 -9.20 4.13
CA LEU A 115 -7.44 -7.97 4.70
C LEU A 115 -8.35 -7.41 5.80
N LEU A 116 -9.66 -7.49 5.59
CA LEU A 116 -10.68 -7.14 6.58
C LEU A 116 -11.89 -8.03 6.37
N SER A 117 -12.42 -8.61 7.46
CA SER A 117 -13.76 -9.16 7.51
C SER A 117 -14.39 -8.64 8.80
N THR A 118 -15.49 -7.92 8.70
CA THR A 118 -16.12 -7.24 9.84
C THR A 118 -17.60 -7.00 9.58
N THR A 119 -18.32 -6.50 10.58
CA THR A 119 -19.72 -6.07 10.43
C THR A 119 -19.82 -4.57 10.66
N PHE A 120 -20.86 -3.97 10.09
CA PHE A 120 -21.20 -2.56 10.26
C PHE A 120 -22.66 -2.43 10.66
N THR A 121 -23.02 -1.35 11.38
CA THR A 121 -24.42 -0.99 11.58
C THR A 121 -24.60 0.51 11.65
N ASN A 122 -25.66 1.00 10.99
CA ASN A 122 -26.15 2.36 11.18
C ASN A 122 -27.25 2.45 12.23
N ASN A 123 -27.82 1.30 12.66
CA ASN A 123 -28.92 1.24 13.60
C ASN A 123 -28.40 1.38 15.04
N PRO A 124 -28.75 2.45 15.77
CA PRO A 124 -28.25 2.69 17.13
C PRO A 124 -28.72 1.64 18.16
N ALA A 125 -29.69 0.79 17.82
CA ALA A 125 -30.12 -0.32 18.66
C ALA A 125 -29.22 -1.56 18.54
N PHE A 126 -28.35 -1.61 17.53
CA PHE A 126 -27.44 -2.73 17.27
C PHE A 126 -25.97 -2.32 17.43
N THR A 127 -25.12 -3.34 17.44
CA THR A 127 -23.67 -3.22 17.57
C THR A 127 -22.98 -3.76 16.32
N GLN A 128 -21.71 -3.42 16.14
CA GLN A 128 -20.88 -3.84 15.04
C GLN A 128 -19.52 -4.36 15.51
N SER A 129 -18.87 -5.18 14.69
CA SER A 129 -17.51 -5.64 14.95
C SER A 129 -16.50 -4.53 14.66
N TYR A 130 -16.66 -3.73 13.61
CA TYR A 130 -15.68 -2.70 13.24
C TYR A 130 -15.50 -1.67 14.38
N PRO A 131 -14.26 -1.31 14.76
CA PRO A 131 -12.98 -1.52 14.04
C PRO A 131 -12.28 -2.87 14.25
N ASN A 132 -12.89 -3.80 14.98
CA ASN A 132 -12.34 -5.14 15.16
C ASN A 132 -12.73 -6.07 13.99
N ALA A 133 -12.04 -7.21 13.91
CA ALA A 133 -12.43 -8.29 13.01
C ALA A 133 -13.77 -8.89 13.43
N PHE A 134 -14.48 -9.50 12.49
CA PHE A 134 -15.75 -10.19 12.73
C PHE A 134 -15.62 -11.15 13.91
N SER A 135 -16.64 -11.19 14.77
CA SER A 135 -16.71 -11.98 16.02
C SER A 135 -15.78 -11.55 17.17
N SER A 136 -14.98 -10.50 16.98
CA SER A 136 -14.04 -10.00 18.01
C SER A 136 -14.37 -8.61 18.57
N GLY A 137 -15.37 -7.92 18.02
CA GLY A 137 -15.81 -6.60 18.49
C GLY A 137 -17.32 -6.53 18.74
N ASP A 138 -17.70 -5.70 19.70
CA ASP A 138 -19.09 -5.38 20.01
C ASP A 138 -19.23 -3.88 20.30
N ASN A 139 -19.03 -3.10 19.23
CA ASN A 139 -18.93 -1.66 19.29
C ASN A 139 -20.28 -1.00 18.96
N PRO A 140 -20.58 0.20 19.50
CA PRO A 140 -21.76 0.96 19.11
C PRO A 140 -21.85 1.19 17.59
N ALA A 141 -23.07 1.40 17.07
CA ALA A 141 -23.30 1.76 15.68
C ALA A 141 -22.39 2.92 15.22
N ARG A 142 -21.85 2.79 14.00
CA ARG A 142 -20.97 3.78 13.36
C ARG A 142 -19.64 4.03 14.08
N SER A 143 -19.21 3.13 14.95
CA SER A 143 -17.89 3.24 15.59
C SER A 143 -16.79 3.28 14.54
N GLY A 144 -15.93 4.30 14.60
CA GLY A 144 -14.83 4.48 13.63
C GLY A 144 -15.25 5.05 12.27
N ALA A 145 -16.52 5.49 12.09
CA ALA A 145 -16.93 6.19 10.88
C ALA A 145 -16.32 7.61 10.81
N ASP A 146 -15.79 7.98 9.65
CA ASP A 146 -15.26 9.30 9.33
C ASP A 146 -16.38 10.31 9.06
N GLU A 147 -17.47 9.85 8.44
CA GLU A 147 -18.65 10.66 8.16
C GLU A 147 -19.93 9.97 8.61
N ASN A 148 -20.90 10.77 9.06
CA ASN A 148 -22.20 10.29 9.53
C ASN A 148 -23.33 11.14 8.93
N ASN A 149 -24.23 10.52 8.17
CA ASN A 149 -25.38 11.14 7.52
C ASN A 149 -24.99 12.31 6.59
N THR A 150 -23.92 12.13 5.84
CA THR A 150 -23.39 13.12 4.90
C THR A 150 -23.83 12.85 3.47
N LEU A 151 -24.09 11.57 3.12
CA LEU A 151 -24.46 11.15 1.76
C LEU A 151 -25.94 11.42 1.42
N GLY A 152 -26.77 11.67 2.43
CA GLY A 152 -28.17 12.08 2.24
C GLY A 152 -29.16 10.94 2.18
N TYR A 153 -28.75 9.72 2.53
CA TYR A 153 -29.70 8.66 2.82
C TYR A 153 -30.29 8.94 4.20
N ILE A 154 -31.57 9.29 4.26
CA ILE A 154 -32.23 9.70 5.52
C ILE A 154 -33.18 8.63 6.09
N ASN A 155 -33.59 7.69 5.26
CA ASN A 155 -34.46 6.59 5.66
C ASN A 155 -33.61 5.43 6.20
N TYR A 156 -34.20 4.57 7.02
CA TYR A 156 -33.60 3.29 7.45
C TYR A 156 -32.21 3.46 8.09
N TYR A 157 -32.13 4.36 9.06
CA TYR A 157 -30.94 4.64 9.87
C TYR A 157 -29.80 5.35 9.15
N GLY A 158 -30.00 5.79 7.91
CA GLY A 158 -29.13 6.75 7.22
C GLY A 158 -27.83 6.18 6.67
N ASP A 159 -26.72 6.92 6.77
CA ASP A 159 -25.43 6.52 6.18
C ASP A 159 -24.23 6.78 7.10
N SER A 160 -23.16 6.02 6.83
CA SER A 160 -21.82 6.26 7.35
C SER A 160 -20.75 5.98 6.29
N VAL A 161 -19.61 6.68 6.40
CA VAL A 161 -18.45 6.54 5.52
C VAL A 161 -17.23 6.17 6.35
N TYR A 162 -16.41 5.27 5.83
CA TYR A 162 -15.17 4.82 6.45
C TYR A 162 -14.01 4.92 5.45
N ASN A 163 -12.96 5.64 5.84
CA ASN A 163 -11.74 5.78 5.06
C ASN A 163 -10.80 4.64 5.44
N LEU A 164 -10.80 3.58 4.63
CA LEU A 164 -10.04 2.37 4.91
C LEU A 164 -8.72 2.37 4.16
N SER A 165 -7.66 1.86 4.80
CA SER A 165 -6.37 1.65 4.16
C SER A 165 -5.67 0.41 4.70
N PHE A 166 -5.10 -0.37 3.78
CA PHE A 166 -4.38 -1.60 4.08
C PHE A 166 -3.05 -1.61 3.34
N ILE A 167 -2.03 -2.17 3.97
CA ILE A 167 -0.75 -2.50 3.35
C ILE A 167 -0.53 -3.98 3.54
N PHE A 168 -0.21 -4.70 2.47
CA PHE A 168 0.02 -6.14 2.52
C PHE A 168 1.15 -6.55 1.57
N PRO A 169 1.92 -7.61 1.90
CA PRO A 169 2.96 -8.14 1.01
C PRO A 169 2.35 -8.69 -0.28
N HIS A 170 2.95 -8.33 -1.41
CA HIS A 170 2.57 -8.82 -2.72
C HIS A 170 3.75 -8.63 -3.69
N VAL A 171 3.98 -9.61 -4.57
CA VAL A 171 5.12 -9.60 -5.50
C VAL A 171 4.75 -9.98 -6.93
N ASP A 172 3.57 -10.55 -7.14
CA ASP A 172 3.11 -10.98 -8.46
C ASP A 172 2.82 -9.78 -9.36
N ASP A 173 2.89 -9.96 -10.67
CA ASP A 173 2.59 -8.93 -11.66
C ASP A 173 1.08 -8.72 -11.89
N SER A 174 0.24 -9.57 -11.29
CA SER A 174 -1.22 -9.50 -11.33
C SER A 174 -1.78 -9.50 -9.91
N LEU A 175 -2.70 -8.58 -9.64
CA LEU A 175 -3.41 -8.45 -8.36
C LEU A 175 -4.91 -8.42 -8.63
N GLU A 176 -5.66 -9.22 -7.89
CA GLU A 176 -7.12 -9.10 -7.83
C GLU A 176 -7.57 -8.88 -6.39
N LEU A 177 -8.22 -7.74 -6.14
CA LEU A 177 -8.89 -7.44 -4.88
C LEU A 177 -10.38 -7.79 -5.02
N ILE A 178 -10.93 -8.40 -3.98
CA ILE A 178 -12.35 -8.79 -3.91
C ILE A 178 -12.98 -8.05 -2.73
N PHE A 179 -13.98 -7.23 -3.03
CA PHE A 179 -14.81 -6.51 -2.08
C PHE A 179 -16.18 -7.19 -2.05
N SER A 180 -16.73 -7.50 -0.88
CA SER A 180 -18.03 -8.17 -0.81
C SER A 180 -18.85 -7.80 0.41
N GLY A 181 -20.16 -7.71 0.19
CA GLY A 181 -21.15 -7.77 1.25
C GLY A 181 -21.76 -9.18 1.29
N SER A 182 -22.07 -9.68 2.48
CA SER A 182 -22.75 -10.97 2.63
C SER A 182 -23.78 -10.93 3.75
N LYS A 183 -24.80 -11.78 3.60
CA LYS A 183 -25.97 -11.87 4.51
C LYS A 183 -26.79 -10.59 4.62
N LEU A 184 -26.61 -9.66 3.67
CA LEU A 184 -27.45 -8.47 3.57
C LEU A 184 -28.83 -8.92 3.10
N ASN A 185 -29.84 -8.69 3.94
CA ASN A 185 -31.22 -9.04 3.70
C ASN A 185 -31.76 -8.28 2.49
N PHE A 186 -32.14 -9.06 1.49
CA PHE A 186 -32.92 -8.60 0.36
C PHE A 186 -34.35 -9.10 0.51
N ALA A 187 -35.08 -8.59 1.51
CA ALA A 187 -36.52 -8.83 1.59
C ALA A 187 -37.23 -7.93 0.56
N GLY A 188 -37.32 -8.46 -0.66
CA GLY A 188 -37.69 -7.74 -1.89
C GLY A 188 -38.80 -6.68 -1.81
N LEU A 189 -38.60 -5.63 -2.62
CA LEU A 189 -39.61 -4.76 -3.26
C LEU A 189 -40.06 -3.47 -2.55
N THR A 190 -39.41 -3.01 -1.48
CA THR A 190 -39.46 -1.60 -1.04
C THR A 190 -38.06 -1.07 -0.77
N GLN A 191 -37.88 0.25 -0.64
CA GLN A 191 -36.60 1.01 -0.73
C GLN A 191 -35.66 0.85 0.49
N ASP A 192 -35.60 -0.37 1.02
CA ASP A 192 -35.03 -0.78 2.29
C ASP A 192 -34.29 -2.09 1.95
N SER A 193 -33.01 -2.29 2.14
CA SER A 193 -32.05 -1.66 3.04
C SER A 193 -30.68 -2.29 2.70
N GLU A 194 -29.65 -2.00 3.51
CA GLU A 194 -28.37 -2.72 3.49
C GLU A 194 -27.65 -2.68 2.14
N ARG A 195 -27.07 -1.52 1.86
CA ARG A 195 -26.26 -1.31 0.66
C ARG A 195 -24.86 -0.84 1.02
N TRP A 196 -23.92 -1.11 0.12
CA TRP A 196 -22.59 -0.56 0.19
C TRP A 196 -22.12 -0.06 -1.16
N GLY A 197 -21.04 0.72 -1.13
CA GLY A 197 -20.37 1.21 -2.32
C GLY A 197 -18.97 1.69 -1.99
N LEU A 198 -18.19 1.93 -3.04
CA LEU A 198 -16.80 2.37 -2.94
C LEU A 198 -16.62 3.70 -3.64
N ASP A 199 -15.85 4.57 -3.02
CA ASP A 199 -15.40 5.84 -3.59
C ASP A 199 -13.88 6.00 -3.36
N ASN A 200 -13.23 6.85 -4.16
CA ASN A 200 -11.82 7.24 -3.99
C ASN A 200 -10.81 6.07 -3.90
N VAL A 201 -11.00 5.00 -4.67
CA VAL A 201 -10.12 3.82 -4.67
C VAL A 201 -8.76 4.18 -5.23
N LYS A 202 -7.70 3.89 -4.47
CA LYS A 202 -6.30 4.11 -4.86
C LYS A 202 -5.46 2.91 -4.49
N LEU A 203 -4.61 2.48 -5.41
CA LEU A 203 -3.59 1.46 -5.17
C LEU A 203 -2.21 2.01 -5.48
N SER A 204 -1.28 1.78 -4.56
CA SER A 204 0.14 2.07 -4.74
C SER A 204 0.98 0.85 -4.43
N VAL A 205 2.15 0.74 -5.04
CA VAL A 205 3.11 -0.33 -4.75
C VAL A 205 4.40 0.23 -4.16
N THR A 206 5.05 -0.52 -3.28
CA THR A 206 6.44 -0.25 -2.86
C THR A 206 7.36 -0.93 -3.86
N PRO A 207 8.04 -0.18 -4.76
CA PRO A 207 8.79 -0.82 -5.84
C PRO A 207 9.95 -1.64 -5.29
N ALA A 208 10.22 -2.79 -5.89
CA ALA A 208 11.35 -3.63 -5.50
C ALA A 208 12.65 -2.94 -5.93
N ILE A 209 13.69 -3.03 -5.10
CA ILE A 209 15.01 -2.52 -5.47
C ILE A 209 15.54 -3.37 -6.62
N SER A 210 15.53 -2.83 -7.83
CA SER A 210 16.39 -3.34 -8.89
C SER A 210 17.79 -2.81 -8.63
N ILE A 211 18.62 -3.61 -7.95
CA ILE A 211 20.06 -3.38 -8.01
C ILE A 211 20.43 -3.76 -9.44
N GLY A 212 20.37 -2.79 -10.34
CA GLY A 212 20.81 -2.97 -11.72
C GLY A 212 22.19 -3.61 -11.63
N SER A 213 22.33 -4.81 -12.21
CA SER A 213 23.52 -5.63 -12.11
C SER A 213 24.72 -4.72 -12.38
N THR A 214 25.42 -4.28 -11.34
CA THR A 214 26.65 -3.55 -11.53
C THR A 214 27.51 -4.57 -12.25
N LYS A 215 27.73 -4.35 -13.54
CA LYS A 215 28.68 -5.11 -14.33
C LYS A 215 29.98 -4.97 -13.56
N ILE A 216 30.30 -5.97 -12.75
CA ILE A 216 31.56 -6.04 -12.03
C ILE A 216 32.54 -6.17 -13.18
N VAL A 217 33.15 -5.06 -13.59
CA VAL A 217 34.27 -5.11 -14.50
C VAL A 217 35.33 -5.85 -13.69
N PRO A 218 35.70 -7.08 -14.07
CA PRO A 218 36.74 -7.79 -13.34
C PRO A 218 37.95 -6.87 -13.31
N ILE A 219 38.46 -6.57 -12.12
CA ILE A 219 39.76 -5.92 -12.01
C ILE A 219 40.73 -6.88 -12.70
N PRO A 220 41.43 -6.44 -13.77
CA PRO A 220 42.39 -7.32 -14.43
C PRO A 220 43.37 -7.82 -13.39
N GLU A 221 43.59 -9.14 -13.35
CA GLU A 221 44.57 -9.74 -12.45
C GLU A 221 45.94 -9.07 -12.65
N PRO A 222 46.76 -8.94 -11.59
CA PRO A 222 47.97 -8.09 -11.57
C PRO A 222 49.04 -8.46 -12.60
N ASP A 223 48.87 -9.52 -13.38
CA ASP A 223 49.85 -10.00 -14.35
C ASP A 223 49.80 -9.28 -15.71
N THR A 224 49.03 -8.18 -15.83
CA THR A 224 48.99 -7.36 -17.06
C THR A 224 49.43 -5.91 -16.86
N ILE A 225 50.48 -5.66 -16.07
CA ILE A 225 51.22 -4.39 -16.11
C ILE A 225 52.67 -4.66 -16.55
N LEU A 226 52.86 -4.79 -17.87
CA LEU A 226 54.11 -4.44 -18.53
C LEU A 226 53.79 -3.42 -19.63
N GLY A 227 53.84 -2.13 -19.28
CA GLY A 227 53.62 -1.07 -20.27
C GLY A 227 53.51 0.29 -19.61
N LEU A 228 54.57 1.08 -19.73
CA LEU A 228 54.75 2.43 -19.21
C LEU A 228 53.55 3.37 -19.45
N ALA A 229 53.16 4.13 -18.42
CA ALA A 229 52.82 5.54 -18.58
C ALA A 229 53.02 6.28 -17.24
N THR A 230 54.11 7.03 -17.17
CA THR A 230 54.39 8.05 -16.16
C THR A 230 53.33 9.16 -16.22
N CYS A 231 52.60 9.38 -15.13
CA CYS A 231 51.95 10.67 -14.87
C CYS A 231 52.40 11.13 -13.48
N GLY A 232 53.13 12.24 -13.46
CA GLY A 232 53.84 12.75 -12.28
C GLY A 232 52.91 13.23 -11.19
N VAL A 233 53.28 12.91 -9.94
CA VAL A 233 52.81 13.63 -8.76
C VAL A 233 53.96 14.53 -8.32
N VAL A 234 53.78 15.84 -8.48
CA VAL A 234 54.63 16.86 -7.87
C VAL A 234 54.34 16.86 -6.36
N GLY A 235 55.23 16.24 -5.58
CA GLY A 235 55.23 16.29 -4.12
C GLY A 235 56.13 17.40 -3.61
N LEU A 236 55.51 18.45 -3.06
CA LEU A 236 56.13 19.63 -2.45
C LEU A 236 57.02 19.24 -1.24
N LEU A 237 58.33 19.48 -1.33
CA LEU A 237 59.28 19.36 -0.21
C LEU A 237 59.28 20.65 0.63
N ILE A 238 58.70 20.62 1.83
CA ILE A 238 58.90 21.69 2.82
C ILE A 238 60.15 21.35 3.67
N ARG A 239 61.26 22.06 3.43
CA ARG A 239 62.41 22.09 4.36
C ARG A 239 62.17 23.19 5.40
N LYS A 240 62.14 22.83 6.69
CA LYS A 240 62.24 23.78 7.82
C LYS A 240 63.61 24.47 7.77
N LYS A 241 63.63 25.80 7.71
CA LYS A 241 64.83 26.63 7.84
C LYS A 241 65.05 26.97 9.31
N ALA A 242 66.25 26.72 9.80
CA ALA A 242 66.73 27.19 11.11
C ALA A 242 66.85 28.71 11.09
N GLY A 243 66.39 29.37 12.16
CA GLY A 243 66.62 30.79 12.43
C GLY A 243 67.55 30.94 13.63
N ILE A 244 68.67 31.64 13.41
CA ILE A 244 69.61 32.11 14.42
C ILE A 244 69.20 33.55 14.76
N SER A 245 69.10 33.85 16.06
CA SER A 245 69.62 35.06 16.71
C SER A 245 70.18 34.65 18.06
#